data_AF-A0A2G5I495-F1
#
_entry.id   AF-A0A2G5I495-F1
#
_cell.length_a   1.000
_cell.length_b   1.000
_cell.length_c   1.000
_cell.angle_alpha   90.00
_cell.angle_beta   90.00
_cell.angle_gamma   90.00
#
_symmetry.space_group_name_H-M   'P 1'
#
loop_
_entity.id
_entity.type
_entity.pdbx_description
1 polymer ?
#
loop_
_entity_poly.entity_id
_entity_poly.type
_entity_poly.pdbx_seq_one_letter_code
_entity_poly.pdbx_strand_id
1 'polypeptide(L)'
;MSFGTLYTRPFNPRTPAILAVAKSYGLDLATKTIVSAEDASDEYLDLNPLGKIPTLVAANGFVVSECIAVALYVASQKDDSTLLGDSKEDYASIVRWISFANMEILLHLGGWFNPIIGRRPFVQAEVDESMKQTNKRMDILEKHLEGRTYLVGDRLSLADMFVTGVVAGGFMFFFDQAWRESHPNVTRWFLNVYEQPIYAGVAGKAILVEKARPNAPPRPRQAEEAPRSAAQETNRSIGVSA
;
A
#
# COMPACT_ATOMS: atom_id res chain seq x y z
N MET A 1 -0.29 11.01 23.83
CA MET A 1 -0.23 9.63 24.38
C MET A 1 -0.15 8.69 23.20
N SER A 2 0.65 7.63 23.28
CA SER A 2 0.80 6.67 22.17
C SER A 2 -0.54 6.04 21.83
N PHE A 3 -0.85 5.93 20.53
CA PHE A 3 -2.02 5.21 20.03
C PHE A 3 -1.75 3.70 19.95
N GLY A 4 -0.54 3.30 19.57
CA GLY A 4 -0.14 1.91 19.49
C GLY A 4 1.09 1.67 18.63
N THR A 5 1.32 0.39 18.32
CA THR A 5 2.39 -0.08 17.42
C THR A 5 1.79 -0.88 16.26
N LEU A 6 2.14 -0.49 15.03
CA LEU A 6 1.82 -1.21 13.80
C LEU A 6 3.01 -2.05 13.35
N TYR A 7 2.85 -3.37 13.39
CA TYR A 7 3.78 -4.31 12.79
C TYR A 7 3.59 -4.31 11.27
N THR A 8 4.64 -4.02 10.51
CA THR A 8 4.61 -3.92 9.04
C THR A 8 6.00 -4.09 8.43
N ARG A 9 6.21 -3.70 7.17
CA ARG A 9 7.52 -3.61 6.53
C ARG A 9 7.54 -2.49 5.49
N PRO A 10 8.73 -2.02 5.08
CA PRO A 10 8.86 -1.13 3.93
C PRO A 10 8.16 -1.68 2.69
N PHE A 11 7.50 -0.80 1.93
CA PHE A 11 6.77 -1.13 0.71
C PHE A 11 5.67 -2.19 0.89
N ASN A 12 5.04 -2.27 2.07
CA ASN A 12 3.79 -3.03 2.23
C ASN A 12 2.63 -2.24 1.58
N PRO A 13 1.96 -2.76 0.54
CA PRO A 13 0.91 -2.03 -0.18
C PRO A 13 -0.32 -1.68 0.69
N ARG A 14 -0.52 -2.38 1.80
CA ARG A 14 -1.69 -2.22 2.69
C ARG A 14 -1.48 -1.17 3.79
N THR A 15 -0.25 -0.77 4.03
CA THR A 15 0.14 0.05 5.19
C THR A 15 0.00 1.55 5.00
N PRO A 16 0.28 2.14 3.82
CA PRO A 16 0.19 3.59 3.63
C PRO A 16 -1.15 4.18 4.04
N ALA A 17 -2.27 3.54 3.71
CA ALA A 17 -3.60 4.02 4.11
C ALA A 17 -3.77 4.08 5.64
N ILE A 18 -3.33 3.05 6.36
CA ILE A 18 -3.39 3.00 7.83
C ILE A 18 -2.59 4.15 8.44
N LEU A 19 -1.35 4.36 7.95
CA LEU A 19 -0.47 5.42 8.46
C LEU A 19 -0.97 6.82 8.08
N ALA A 20 -1.54 6.99 6.88
CA ALA A 20 -2.08 8.26 6.42
C ALA A 20 -3.27 8.69 7.27
N VAL A 21 -4.18 7.75 7.60
CA VAL A 21 -5.31 7.99 8.49
C VAL A 21 -4.84 8.28 9.92
N ALA A 22 -3.91 7.50 10.45
CA ALA A 22 -3.36 7.76 11.78
C ALA A 22 -2.75 9.16 11.86
N LYS A 23 -1.97 9.55 10.85
CA LYS A 23 -1.36 10.87 10.74
C LYS A 23 -2.39 12.00 10.63
N SER A 24 -3.45 11.83 9.83
CA SER A 24 -4.49 12.85 9.66
C SER A 24 -5.31 13.08 10.94
N TYR A 25 -5.41 12.07 11.80
CA TYR A 25 -6.07 12.17 13.10
C TYR A 25 -5.13 12.56 14.24
N GLY A 26 -3.83 12.74 13.97
CA GLY A 26 -2.84 13.02 15.01
C GLY A 26 -2.61 11.85 15.98
N LEU A 27 -2.88 10.61 15.53
CA LEU A 27 -2.63 9.40 16.32
C LEU A 27 -1.13 9.07 16.31
N ASP A 28 -0.55 8.98 17.50
CA ASP A 28 0.86 8.60 17.70
C ASP A 28 1.04 7.08 17.51
N LEU A 29 1.15 6.66 16.25
CA LEU A 29 1.27 5.26 15.83
C LEU A 29 2.71 4.92 15.42
N ALA A 30 3.40 4.17 16.27
CA ALA A 30 4.75 3.67 15.98
C ALA A 30 4.70 2.52 14.96
N THR A 31 5.81 2.26 14.26
CA THR A 31 5.94 1.10 13.36
C THR A 31 7.07 0.19 13.80
N LYS A 32 6.85 -1.14 13.73
CA LYS A 32 7.88 -2.16 13.97
C LYS A 32 7.97 -3.07 12.74
N THR A 33 9.19 -3.32 12.26
CA THR A 33 9.40 -4.05 11.00
C THR A 33 9.45 -5.56 11.22
N ILE A 34 8.69 -6.30 10.40
CA ILE A 34 8.78 -7.76 10.23
C ILE A 34 8.93 -8.03 8.74
N VAL A 35 10.11 -8.47 8.32
CA VAL A 35 10.46 -8.57 6.89
C VAL A 35 9.73 -9.74 6.21
N SER A 36 9.62 -10.87 6.90
CA SER A 36 8.92 -12.07 6.46
C SER A 36 8.27 -12.80 7.63
N ALA A 37 7.40 -13.79 7.35
CA ALA A 37 6.79 -14.59 8.41
C ALA A 37 7.85 -15.41 9.17
N GLU A 38 8.94 -15.75 8.50
CA GLU A 38 10.11 -16.46 9.04
C GLU A 38 10.94 -15.57 9.99
N ASP A 39 10.84 -14.25 9.84
CA ASP A 39 11.50 -13.28 10.73
C ASP A 39 10.62 -12.88 11.93
N ALA A 40 9.43 -13.48 12.07
CA ALA A 40 8.53 -13.23 13.19
C ALA A 40 9.11 -13.83 14.49
N SER A 41 9.27 -13.00 15.52
CA SER A 41 9.59 -13.48 16.87
C SER A 41 8.42 -14.28 17.45
N ASP A 42 8.69 -15.22 18.35
CA ASP A 42 7.65 -15.95 19.10
C ASP A 42 6.66 -14.98 19.77
N GLU A 43 7.18 -13.89 20.33
CA GLU A 43 6.40 -12.82 20.94
C GLU A 43 5.43 -12.13 19.96
N TYR A 44 5.72 -12.13 18.65
CA TYR A 44 4.79 -11.64 17.63
C TYR A 44 3.82 -12.73 17.17
N LEU A 45 4.25 -13.98 17.10
CA LEU A 45 3.38 -15.11 16.78
C LEU A 45 2.29 -15.30 17.85
N ASP A 46 2.57 -14.96 19.10
CA ASP A 46 1.56 -14.90 20.16
C ASP A 46 0.49 -13.83 19.89
N LEU A 47 0.84 -12.72 19.22
CA LEU A 47 -0.10 -11.67 18.82
C LEU A 47 -0.87 -12.03 17.55
N ASN A 48 -0.18 -12.65 16.58
CA ASN A 48 -0.76 -13.09 15.32
C ASN A 48 -0.12 -14.42 14.88
N PRO A 49 -0.76 -15.57 15.15
CA PRO A 49 -0.21 -16.89 14.85
C PRO A 49 0.05 -17.15 13.37
N LEU A 50 -0.54 -16.37 12.46
CA LEU A 50 -0.27 -16.47 11.01
C LEU A 50 1.03 -15.76 10.58
N GLY A 51 1.67 -15.00 11.48
CA GLY A 51 2.88 -14.22 11.16
C GLY A 51 2.68 -13.14 10.09
N LYS A 52 1.42 -12.75 9.82
CA LYS A 52 1.06 -11.84 8.72
C LYS A 52 0.98 -10.39 9.15
N ILE A 53 1.55 -9.52 8.33
CA ILE A 53 1.43 -8.07 8.47
C ILE A 53 0.40 -7.46 7.50
N PRO A 54 -0.26 -6.33 7.87
CA PRO A 54 -0.09 -5.58 9.10
C PRO A 54 -0.82 -6.18 10.31
N THR A 55 -0.32 -5.90 11.51
CA THR A 55 -0.99 -6.16 12.81
C THR A 55 -0.81 -4.95 13.71
N LEU A 56 -1.89 -4.49 14.34
CA LEU A 56 -1.86 -3.37 15.28
C LEU A 56 -1.97 -3.89 16.71
N VAL A 57 -1.12 -3.37 17.59
CA VAL A 57 -1.27 -3.46 19.04
C VAL A 57 -1.54 -2.06 19.57
N ALA A 58 -2.78 -1.78 19.94
CA ALA A 58 -3.19 -0.50 20.49
C ALA A 58 -2.72 -0.33 21.95
N ALA A 59 -2.57 0.92 22.40
CA ALA A 59 -2.07 1.22 23.74
C ALA A 59 -2.98 0.71 24.88
N ASN A 60 -4.25 0.44 24.59
CA ASN A 60 -5.20 -0.18 25.52
C ASN A 60 -5.09 -1.73 25.56
N GLY A 61 -4.11 -2.32 24.89
CA GLY A 61 -3.91 -3.77 24.82
C GLY A 61 -4.74 -4.48 23.74
N PHE A 62 -5.57 -3.76 22.97
CA PHE A 62 -6.31 -4.37 21.87
C PHE A 62 -5.38 -4.75 20.71
N VAL A 63 -5.44 -6.01 20.30
CA VAL A 63 -4.66 -6.55 19.18
C VAL A 63 -5.60 -6.84 18.02
N VAL A 64 -5.28 -6.31 16.84
CA VAL A 64 -6.06 -6.57 15.61
C VAL A 64 -5.14 -6.89 14.44
N SER A 65 -5.38 -8.05 13.83
CA SER A 65 -4.79 -8.49 12.56
C SER A 65 -5.78 -8.30 11.42
N GLU A 66 -5.36 -8.63 10.19
CA GLU A 66 -6.07 -8.35 8.93
C GLU A 66 -6.11 -6.87 8.54
N CYS A 67 -5.50 -6.54 7.40
CA CYS A 67 -5.31 -5.16 6.95
C CYS A 67 -6.59 -4.32 6.86
N ILE A 68 -7.71 -4.91 6.47
CA ILE A 68 -8.99 -4.21 6.34
C ILE A 68 -9.52 -3.86 7.74
N ALA A 69 -9.45 -4.80 8.69
CA ALA A 69 -9.87 -4.57 10.07
C ALA A 69 -8.99 -3.51 10.76
N VAL A 70 -7.67 -3.59 10.57
CA VAL A 70 -6.73 -2.58 11.07
C VAL A 70 -7.07 -1.19 10.48
N ALA A 71 -7.25 -1.09 9.16
CA ALA A 71 -7.56 0.16 8.50
C ALA A 71 -8.89 0.78 8.96
N LEU A 72 -9.95 -0.04 9.09
CA LEU A 72 -11.25 0.39 9.60
C LEU A 72 -11.16 0.82 11.07
N TYR A 73 -10.43 0.07 11.91
CA TYR A 73 -10.24 0.42 13.31
C TYR A 73 -9.54 1.77 13.48
N VAL A 74 -8.48 2.03 12.71
CA VAL A 74 -7.79 3.34 12.75
C VAL A 74 -8.70 4.45 12.21
N ALA A 75 -9.45 4.20 11.14
CA ALA A 75 -10.40 5.17 10.57
C ALA A 75 -11.62 5.46 11.45
N SER A 76 -11.98 4.56 12.36
CA SER A 76 -13.10 4.73 13.27
C SER A 76 -12.75 5.44 14.57
N GLN A 77 -11.49 5.85 14.78
CA GLN A 77 -11.07 6.48 16.04
C GLN A 77 -11.60 7.91 16.22
N LYS A 78 -12.16 8.50 15.17
CA LYS A 78 -12.65 9.88 15.17
C LYS A 78 -14.13 9.88 14.80
N ASP A 79 -14.97 10.33 15.72
CA ASP A 79 -16.43 10.31 15.57
C ASP A 79 -16.92 11.20 14.40
N ASP A 80 -16.22 12.30 14.13
CA ASP A 80 -16.48 13.21 13.00
C ASP A 80 -15.63 12.86 11.75
N SER A 81 -15.19 11.60 11.63
CA SER A 81 -14.49 11.11 10.45
C SER A 81 -15.41 11.07 9.23
N THR A 82 -14.95 11.67 8.13
CA THR A 82 -15.58 11.55 6.81
C THR A 82 -15.01 10.41 5.97
N LEU A 83 -13.99 9.70 6.46
CA LEU A 83 -13.27 8.68 5.70
C LEU A 83 -14.04 7.36 5.56
N LEU A 84 -15.13 7.19 6.34
CA LEU A 84 -16.00 6.02 6.35
C LEU A 84 -17.37 6.29 5.70
N GLY A 85 -17.54 7.44 5.04
CA GLY A 85 -18.78 7.82 4.36
C GLY A 85 -19.83 8.45 5.29
N ASP A 86 -20.87 9.04 4.70
CA ASP A 86 -21.95 9.71 5.44
C ASP A 86 -23.21 8.84 5.59
N SER A 87 -23.25 7.72 4.88
CA SER A 87 -24.39 6.80 4.81
C SER A 87 -23.95 5.34 4.94
N LYS A 88 -24.92 4.44 5.18
CA LYS A 88 -24.64 2.99 5.24
C LYS A 88 -24.20 2.47 3.87
N GLU A 89 -24.73 3.06 2.82
CA GLU A 89 -24.43 2.77 1.42
C GLU A 89 -23.00 3.20 1.05
N ASP A 90 -22.55 4.36 1.52
CA ASP A 90 -21.16 4.79 1.35
C ASP A 90 -20.21 3.86 2.09
N TYR A 91 -20.52 3.55 3.37
CA TYR A 91 -19.70 2.63 4.16
C TYR A 91 -19.55 1.26 3.48
N ALA A 92 -20.67 0.68 3.02
CA ALA A 92 -20.65 -0.60 2.31
C ALA A 92 -19.85 -0.51 0.99
N SER A 93 -19.96 0.61 0.27
CA SER A 93 -19.20 0.86 -0.96
C SER A 93 -17.70 1.01 -0.69
N ILE A 94 -17.31 1.66 0.41
CA ILE A 94 -15.93 1.80 0.85
C ILE A 94 -15.35 0.41 1.15
N VAL A 95 -16.03 -0.37 1.98
CA VAL A 95 -15.60 -1.74 2.33
C VAL A 95 -15.50 -2.62 1.08
N ARG A 96 -16.45 -2.49 0.14
CA ARG A 96 -16.41 -3.22 -1.14
C ARG A 96 -15.15 -2.91 -1.93
N TRP A 97 -14.78 -1.64 -2.09
CA TRP A 97 -13.58 -1.26 -2.85
C TRP A 97 -12.28 -1.70 -2.18
N ILE A 98 -12.21 -1.60 -0.85
CA ILE A 98 -11.07 -2.10 -0.06
C ILE A 98 -10.93 -3.62 -0.26
N SER A 99 -12.05 -4.35 -0.16
CA SER A 99 -12.09 -5.81 -0.37
C SER A 99 -11.69 -6.18 -1.81
N PHE A 100 -12.26 -5.50 -2.80
CA PHE A 100 -11.95 -5.69 -4.22
C PHE A 100 -10.45 -5.48 -4.50
N ALA A 101 -9.84 -4.40 -4.00
CA ALA A 101 -8.42 -4.19 -4.20
C ALA A 101 -7.58 -5.26 -3.51
N ASN A 102 -7.91 -5.66 -2.29
CA ASN A 102 -7.12 -6.66 -1.56
C ASN A 102 -7.23 -8.07 -2.15
N MET A 103 -8.39 -8.47 -2.66
CA MET A 103 -8.64 -9.83 -3.15
C MET A 103 -8.51 -9.95 -4.67
N GLU A 104 -9.02 -8.99 -5.43
CA GLU A 104 -9.06 -9.08 -6.89
C GLU A 104 -7.85 -8.42 -7.55
N ILE A 105 -7.28 -7.36 -6.97
CA ILE A 105 -6.13 -6.67 -7.59
C ILE A 105 -4.82 -7.20 -7.03
N LEU A 106 -4.65 -7.12 -5.69
CA LEU A 106 -3.36 -7.37 -5.07
C LEU A 106 -2.86 -8.80 -5.26
N LEU A 107 -3.76 -9.78 -5.30
CA LEU A 107 -3.39 -11.18 -5.53
C LEU A 107 -2.84 -11.39 -6.95
N HIS A 108 -3.50 -10.84 -7.98
CA HIS A 108 -3.04 -10.93 -9.36
C HIS A 108 -1.78 -10.09 -9.60
N LEU A 109 -1.72 -8.87 -9.05
CA LEU A 109 -0.52 -8.05 -9.13
C LEU A 109 0.67 -8.72 -8.44
N GLY A 110 0.44 -9.40 -7.31
CA GLY A 110 1.43 -10.24 -6.65
C GLY A 110 1.84 -11.47 -7.47
N GLY A 111 0.90 -12.10 -8.18
CA GLY A 111 1.16 -13.20 -9.12
C GLY A 111 1.99 -12.77 -10.32
N TRP A 112 1.81 -11.52 -10.77
CA TRP A 112 2.61 -10.91 -11.83
C TRP A 112 4.02 -10.57 -11.32
N PHE A 113 4.12 -9.91 -10.16
CA PHE A 113 5.38 -9.36 -9.67
C PHE A 113 6.31 -10.37 -9.00
N ASN A 114 5.80 -11.21 -8.09
CA ASN A 114 6.64 -12.06 -7.25
C ASN A 114 7.53 -13.05 -8.04
N PRO A 115 7.06 -13.67 -9.14
CA PRO A 115 7.92 -14.51 -9.98
C PRO A 115 9.08 -13.74 -10.64
N ILE A 116 8.82 -12.53 -11.12
CA ILE A 116 9.79 -11.68 -11.82
C ILE A 116 10.91 -11.19 -10.89
N ILE A 117 10.64 -11.11 -9.57
CA ILE A 117 11.66 -10.80 -8.54
C ILE A 117 12.20 -12.03 -7.81
N GLY A 118 11.84 -13.24 -8.22
CA GLY A 118 12.35 -14.48 -7.63
C GLY A 118 11.81 -14.80 -6.24
N ARG A 119 10.68 -14.22 -5.84
CA ARG A 119 9.95 -14.62 -4.61
C ARG A 119 9.04 -15.83 -4.83
N ARG A 120 8.75 -16.16 -6.08
CA ARG A 120 8.02 -17.36 -6.50
C ARG A 120 8.68 -17.94 -7.75
N PRO A 121 8.49 -19.23 -8.07
CA PRO A 121 8.94 -19.81 -9.33
C PRO A 121 8.39 -19.04 -10.52
N PHE A 122 9.20 -18.88 -11.57
CA PHE A 122 8.79 -18.22 -12.80
C PHE A 122 8.17 -19.22 -13.78
N VAL A 123 6.91 -19.00 -14.13
CA VAL A 123 6.19 -19.72 -15.19
C VAL A 123 5.54 -18.68 -16.09
N GLN A 124 6.01 -18.57 -17.34
CA GLN A 124 5.58 -17.51 -18.27
C GLN A 124 4.05 -17.40 -18.39
N ALA A 125 3.37 -18.53 -18.59
CA ALA A 125 1.92 -18.57 -18.74
C ALA A 125 1.17 -18.05 -17.50
N GLU A 126 1.66 -18.32 -16.29
CA GLU A 126 1.05 -17.84 -15.04
C GLU A 126 1.27 -16.33 -14.83
N VAL A 127 2.45 -15.83 -15.22
CA VAL A 127 2.78 -14.40 -15.17
C VAL A 127 1.92 -13.62 -16.16
N ASP A 128 1.79 -14.11 -17.39
CA ASP A 128 0.98 -13.46 -18.43
C ASP A 128 -0.52 -13.50 -18.09
N GLU A 129 -1.00 -14.59 -17.49
CA GLU A 129 -2.37 -14.68 -16.98
C GLU A 129 -2.57 -13.69 -15.81
N SER A 130 -1.63 -13.61 -14.87
CA SER A 130 -1.71 -12.63 -13.77
C SER A 130 -1.72 -11.19 -14.26
N MET A 131 -0.92 -10.88 -15.29
CA MET A 131 -0.94 -9.59 -15.97
C MET A 131 -2.31 -9.30 -16.61
N LYS A 132 -2.86 -10.26 -17.36
CA LYS A 132 -4.17 -10.13 -18.00
C LYS A 132 -5.28 -9.92 -16.97
N GLN A 133 -5.29 -10.70 -15.89
CA GLN A 133 -6.28 -10.57 -14.83
C GLN A 133 -6.14 -9.25 -14.07
N THR A 134 -4.92 -8.75 -13.86
CA THR A 134 -4.66 -7.42 -13.29
C THR A 134 -5.28 -6.34 -14.17
N ASN A 135 -4.96 -6.31 -15.47
CA ASN A 135 -5.49 -5.32 -16.41
C ASN A 135 -7.02 -5.35 -16.47
N LYS A 136 -7.63 -6.53 -16.48
CA LYS A 136 -9.10 -6.67 -16.42
C LYS A 136 -9.74 -6.00 -15.19
N ARG A 137 -9.07 -6.00 -14.03
CA ARG A 137 -9.58 -5.28 -12.83
C ARG A 137 -9.32 -3.78 -12.93
N MET A 138 -8.22 -3.39 -13.58
CA MET A 138 -7.97 -1.97 -13.86
C MET A 138 -8.99 -1.39 -14.82
N ASP A 139 -9.48 -2.15 -15.81
CA ASP A 139 -10.60 -1.74 -16.68
C ASP A 139 -11.89 -1.45 -15.87
N ILE A 140 -12.14 -2.23 -14.81
CA ILE A 140 -13.28 -2.01 -13.91
C ILE A 140 -13.11 -0.69 -13.14
N LEU A 141 -11.90 -0.42 -12.64
CA LEU A 141 -11.60 0.85 -11.97
C LEU A 141 -11.67 2.03 -12.94
N GLU A 142 -11.13 1.88 -14.15
CA GLU A 142 -11.14 2.90 -15.20
C GLU A 142 -12.57 3.32 -15.55
N LYS A 143 -13.43 2.34 -15.81
CA LYS A 143 -14.85 2.59 -16.06
C LYS A 143 -15.57 3.20 -14.86
N HIS A 144 -15.26 2.74 -13.65
CA HIS A 144 -15.89 3.31 -12.44
C HIS A 144 -15.49 4.78 -12.23
N LEU A 145 -14.24 5.12 -12.51
CA LEU A 145 -13.69 6.47 -12.31
C LEU A 145 -14.06 7.44 -13.43
N GLU A 146 -14.74 6.99 -14.47
CA GLU A 146 -15.34 7.87 -15.48
C GLU A 146 -16.34 8.82 -14.81
N GLY A 147 -16.06 10.12 -14.90
CA GLY A 147 -16.87 11.17 -14.28
C GLY A 147 -16.81 11.24 -12.75
N ARG A 148 -15.92 10.49 -12.07
CA ARG A 148 -15.81 10.48 -10.60
C ARG A 148 -14.44 10.92 -10.11
N THR A 149 -14.41 11.83 -9.15
CA THR A 149 -13.13 12.25 -8.54
C THR A 149 -12.55 11.18 -7.64
N TYR A 150 -13.41 10.51 -6.85
CA TYR A 150 -13.07 9.49 -5.85
C TYR A 150 -13.87 8.20 -6.07
N LEU A 151 -13.49 7.13 -5.36
CA LEU A 151 -14.15 5.82 -5.49
C LEU A 151 -15.57 5.79 -4.91
N VAL A 152 -15.84 6.58 -3.87
CA VAL A 152 -17.14 6.65 -3.18
C VAL A 152 -17.48 8.10 -2.86
N GLY A 153 -18.69 8.51 -3.21
CA GLY A 153 -19.16 9.89 -3.03
C GLY A 153 -18.26 10.91 -3.73
N ASP A 154 -18.26 12.14 -3.20
CA ASP A 154 -17.57 13.29 -3.79
C ASP A 154 -16.33 13.73 -2.99
N ARG A 155 -15.87 12.91 -2.03
CA ARG A 155 -14.77 13.24 -1.11
C ARG A 155 -13.82 12.06 -0.94
N LEU A 156 -12.58 12.37 -0.54
CA LEU A 156 -11.58 11.35 -0.24
C LEU A 156 -12.07 10.43 0.89
N SER A 157 -11.98 9.12 0.66
CA SER A 157 -12.37 8.09 1.63
C SER A 157 -11.23 7.12 1.94
N LEU A 158 -11.46 6.24 2.93
CA LEU A 158 -10.54 5.14 3.21
C LEU A 158 -10.34 4.22 1.99
N ALA A 159 -11.37 4.05 1.16
CA ALA A 159 -11.25 3.25 -0.06
C ALA A 159 -10.20 3.83 -0.99
N ASP A 160 -10.22 5.15 -1.23
CA ASP A 160 -9.24 5.80 -2.11
C ASP A 160 -7.81 5.51 -1.66
N MET A 161 -7.50 5.81 -0.40
CA MET A 161 -6.15 5.61 0.14
C MET A 161 -5.72 4.14 0.12
N PHE A 162 -6.61 3.21 0.47
CA PHE A 162 -6.28 1.79 0.49
C PHE A 162 -6.04 1.25 -0.91
N VAL A 163 -6.92 1.56 -1.86
CA VAL A 163 -6.78 1.11 -3.25
C VAL A 163 -5.53 1.73 -3.88
N THR A 164 -5.24 3.01 -3.61
CA THR A 164 -4.00 3.68 -4.07
C THR A 164 -2.76 2.92 -3.60
N GLY A 165 -2.72 2.47 -2.35
CA GLY A 165 -1.61 1.67 -1.82
C GLY A 165 -1.44 0.32 -2.51
N VAL A 166 -2.55 -0.34 -2.84
CA VAL A 166 -2.55 -1.61 -3.57
C VAL A 166 -2.02 -1.44 -4.99
N VAL A 167 -2.52 -0.44 -5.74
CA VAL A 167 -2.16 -0.27 -7.16
C VAL A 167 -0.80 0.40 -7.37
N ALA A 168 -0.22 1.03 -6.33
CA ALA A 168 1.08 1.71 -6.41
C ALA A 168 2.20 0.80 -6.94
N GLY A 169 2.17 -0.50 -6.64
CA GLY A 169 3.12 -1.47 -7.21
C GLY A 169 3.00 -1.60 -8.73
N GLY A 170 1.78 -1.47 -9.27
CA GLY A 170 1.54 -1.44 -10.71
C GLY A 170 2.18 -0.22 -11.37
N PHE A 171 1.95 0.98 -10.83
CA PHE A 171 2.58 2.22 -11.31
C PHE A 171 4.10 2.20 -11.25
N MET A 172 4.66 1.60 -10.20
CA MET A 172 6.11 1.53 -10.00
C MET A 172 6.81 0.53 -10.94
N PHE A 173 6.12 -0.51 -11.41
CA PHE A 173 6.78 -1.60 -12.15
C PHE A 173 6.23 -1.91 -13.53
N PHE A 174 4.95 -1.65 -13.81
CA PHE A 174 4.26 -2.21 -14.97
C PHE A 174 3.42 -1.23 -15.78
N PHE A 175 2.75 -0.29 -15.11
CA PHE A 175 1.86 0.67 -15.75
C PHE A 175 2.68 1.81 -16.33
N ASP A 176 3.31 1.55 -17.47
CA ASP A 176 4.15 2.51 -18.20
C ASP A 176 3.35 3.62 -18.87
N GLN A 177 4.02 4.47 -19.65
CA GLN A 177 3.38 5.63 -20.27
C GLN A 177 2.18 5.20 -21.17
N ALA A 178 2.35 4.18 -22.02
CA ALA A 178 1.29 3.73 -22.90
C ALA A 178 0.11 3.14 -22.13
N TRP A 179 0.38 2.41 -21.04
CA TRP A 179 -0.67 1.95 -20.14
C TRP A 179 -1.45 3.12 -19.53
N ARG A 180 -0.74 4.15 -19.04
CA ARG A 180 -1.37 5.33 -18.43
C ARG A 180 -2.20 6.14 -19.43
N GLU A 181 -1.77 6.22 -20.69
CA GLU A 181 -2.54 6.85 -21.77
C GLU A 181 -3.85 6.10 -22.09
N SER A 182 -3.86 4.76 -21.93
CA SER A 182 -5.07 3.94 -22.09
C SER A 182 -5.96 3.85 -20.84
N HIS A 183 -5.44 4.23 -19.66
CA HIS A 183 -6.18 4.27 -18.39
C HIS A 183 -6.11 5.66 -17.73
N PRO A 184 -6.62 6.71 -18.41
CA PRO A 184 -6.47 8.08 -17.95
C PRO A 184 -7.22 8.34 -16.63
N ASN A 185 -8.38 7.72 -16.40
CA ASN A 185 -9.18 7.98 -15.20
C ASN A 185 -8.53 7.38 -13.95
N VAL A 186 -8.02 6.15 -14.03
CA VAL A 186 -7.23 5.52 -12.97
C VAL A 186 -5.97 6.33 -12.72
N THR A 187 -5.24 6.72 -13.78
CA THR A 187 -3.99 7.48 -13.63
C THR A 187 -4.23 8.81 -12.93
N ARG A 188 -5.24 9.57 -13.37
CA ARG A 188 -5.66 10.83 -12.73
C ARG A 188 -6.02 10.61 -11.26
N TRP A 189 -6.89 9.65 -10.96
CA TRP A 189 -7.33 9.36 -9.60
C TRP A 189 -6.15 8.96 -8.72
N PHE A 190 -5.27 8.08 -9.20
CA PHE A 190 -4.09 7.62 -8.46
C PHE A 190 -3.21 8.80 -8.06
N LEU A 191 -2.85 9.67 -9.01
CA LEU A 191 -2.02 10.84 -8.73
C LEU A 191 -2.72 11.80 -7.76
N ASN A 192 -4.00 12.09 -7.99
CA ASN A 192 -4.79 12.96 -7.11
C ASN A 192 -4.83 12.49 -5.66
N VAL A 193 -4.91 11.17 -5.42
CA VAL A 193 -4.91 10.59 -4.06
C VAL A 193 -3.49 10.48 -3.50
N TYR A 194 -2.53 9.99 -4.29
CA TYR A 194 -1.17 9.74 -3.82
C TYR A 194 -0.46 11.03 -3.42
N GLU A 195 -0.67 12.12 -4.19
CA GLU A 195 -0.04 13.42 -3.97
C GLU A 195 -0.65 14.22 -2.81
N GLN A 196 -1.76 13.75 -2.22
CA GLN A 196 -2.29 14.37 -1.00
C GLN A 196 -1.22 14.37 0.10
N PRO A 197 -0.99 15.50 0.80
CA PRO A 197 0.07 15.60 1.82
C PRO A 197 -0.03 14.53 2.92
N ILE A 198 -1.26 14.12 3.28
CA ILE A 198 -1.50 13.07 4.27
C ILE A 198 -1.00 11.69 3.80
N TYR A 199 -1.07 11.42 2.50
CA TYR A 199 -0.69 10.15 1.91
C TYR A 199 0.78 10.14 1.48
N ALA A 200 1.21 11.12 0.67
CA ALA A 200 2.61 11.30 0.28
C ALA A 200 3.54 11.43 1.50
N GLY A 201 3.06 12.07 2.57
CA GLY A 201 3.81 12.24 3.81
C GLY A 201 4.08 10.96 4.59
N VAL A 202 3.52 9.81 4.19
CA VAL A 202 3.83 8.47 4.74
C VAL A 202 4.31 7.48 3.67
N ALA A 203 3.93 7.69 2.40
CA ALA A 203 4.24 6.81 1.27
C ALA A 203 5.45 7.28 0.43
N GLY A 204 5.96 8.49 0.69
CA GLY A 204 7.00 9.12 -0.15
C GLY A 204 6.43 9.69 -1.45
N LYS A 205 7.30 9.88 -2.45
CA LYS A 205 6.89 10.34 -3.79
C LYS A 205 6.34 9.17 -4.62
N ALA A 206 5.32 9.45 -5.43
CA ALA A 206 4.84 8.48 -6.41
C ALA A 206 5.96 8.16 -7.40
N ILE A 207 6.11 6.87 -7.73
CA ILE A 207 7.03 6.40 -8.76
C ILE A 207 6.19 5.93 -9.94
N LEU A 208 6.40 6.56 -11.09
CA LEU A 208 5.77 6.20 -12.36
C LEU A 208 6.85 5.58 -13.24
N VAL A 209 6.69 4.31 -13.60
CA VAL A 209 7.66 3.64 -14.47
C VAL A 209 7.56 4.20 -15.90
N GLU A 210 8.69 4.47 -16.54
CA GLU A 210 8.69 4.90 -17.95
C GLU A 210 8.44 3.72 -18.91
N LYS A 211 8.97 2.55 -18.56
CA LYS A 211 8.84 1.32 -19.35
C LYS A 211 8.55 0.14 -18.44
N ALA A 212 7.53 -0.63 -18.80
CA ALA A 212 7.13 -1.79 -18.01
C ALA A 212 8.30 -2.76 -17.82
N ARG A 213 8.43 -3.27 -16.60
CA ARG A 213 9.37 -4.35 -16.31
C ARG A 213 9.00 -5.57 -17.16
N PRO A 214 9.97 -6.20 -17.84
CA PRO A 214 9.66 -7.33 -18.71
C PRO A 214 9.18 -8.54 -17.91
N ASN A 215 8.24 -9.29 -18.48
CA ASN A 215 7.84 -10.62 -18.01
C ASN A 215 8.95 -11.62 -18.35
N ALA A 216 10.02 -11.59 -17.57
CA ALA A 216 11.17 -12.45 -17.72
C ALA A 216 11.57 -13.05 -16.36
N PRO A 217 12.25 -14.21 -16.35
CA PRO A 217 12.80 -14.76 -15.12
C PRO A 217 13.67 -13.74 -14.38
N PRO A 218 13.77 -13.84 -13.04
CA PRO A 218 14.64 -12.98 -12.28
C PRO A 218 16.07 -13.12 -12.83
N ARG A 219 16.72 -11.99 -13.11
CA ARG A 219 18.14 -12.02 -13.47
C ARG A 219 18.90 -12.63 -12.29
N PRO A 220 19.89 -13.51 -12.54
CA PRO A 220 20.82 -13.90 -11.48
C PRO A 220 21.36 -12.62 -10.84
N ARG A 221 21.45 -12.56 -9.50
CA ARG A 221 22.12 -11.46 -8.81
C ARG A 221 23.58 -11.41 -9.27
N GLN A 222 23.89 -10.74 -10.38
CA GLN A 222 25.07 -9.90 -10.41
C GLN A 222 24.77 -8.79 -9.41
N ALA A 223 25.69 -8.53 -8.48
CA ALA A 223 25.53 -7.58 -7.40
C ALA A 223 25.02 -6.23 -7.93
N GLU A 224 23.70 -6.06 -7.93
CA GLU A 224 23.05 -4.78 -8.17
C GLU A 224 23.31 -3.99 -6.90
N GLU A 225 24.33 -3.11 -6.96
CA GLU A 225 24.50 -2.06 -5.98
C GLU A 225 23.15 -1.37 -5.82
N ALA A 226 22.55 -1.49 -4.64
CA ALA A 226 21.42 -0.66 -4.27
C ALA A 226 21.80 0.79 -4.57
N PRO A 227 20.92 1.61 -5.18
CA PRO A 227 21.23 3.01 -5.40
C PRO A 227 21.65 3.60 -4.06
N ARG A 228 22.93 4.04 -3.98
CA ARG A 228 23.48 4.65 -2.76
C ARG A 228 22.55 5.80 -2.40
N SER A 229 21.85 5.68 -1.28
CA SER A 229 21.12 6.80 -0.73
C SER A 229 22.13 7.89 -0.42
N ALA A 230 22.07 9.00 -1.15
CA ALA A 230 22.70 10.25 -0.75
C ALA A 230 21.95 10.78 0.50
N ALA A 231 22.28 10.22 1.67
CA ALA A 231 21.77 10.67 2.96
C ALA A 231 22.72 10.21 4.07
N GLN A 232 23.98 10.64 4.04
CA GLN A 232 24.90 10.51 5.17
C GLN A 232 26.06 11.52 5.10
N GLU A 233 25.76 12.80 4.88
CA GLU A 233 26.70 13.89 5.16
C GLU A 233 25.99 15.08 5.80
N THR A 234 25.47 14.90 7.01
CA THR A 234 25.27 16.02 7.96
C THR A 234 25.11 15.50 9.38
N ASN A 235 26.21 15.03 9.98
CA ASN A 235 26.45 15.18 11.42
C ASN A 235 27.89 14.78 11.79
N ARG A 236 28.83 15.69 11.56
CA ARG A 236 30.08 15.77 12.32
C ARG A 236 30.40 17.22 12.61
N SER A 237 29.74 17.77 13.62
CA SER A 237 30.23 18.97 14.30
C SER A 237 29.51 19.20 15.63
N ILE A 238 29.68 18.31 16.62
CA ILE A 238 29.59 18.72 18.03
C ILE A 238 30.63 17.96 18.87
N GLY A 239 31.59 18.71 19.41
CA GLY A 239 32.42 18.35 20.56
C GLY A 239 33.91 18.21 20.24
N VAL A 240 34.87 18.83 20.92
CA VAL A 240 34.89 19.75 22.07
C VAL A 240 36.26 20.43 21.98
N SER A 241 36.34 21.75 22.16
CA SER A 241 37.59 22.46 22.42
C SER A 241 38.11 22.13 23.81
N ALA A 242 39.39 21.77 23.90
CA ALA A 242 40.20 22.08 25.07
C ALA A 242 40.96 23.37 24.80
#